data_AF-A0A934G0B6-F1
#
_entry.id   AF-A0A934G0B6-F1
#
_cell.length_a   1.000
_cell.length_b   1.000
_cell.length_c   1.000
_cell.angle_alpha   90.00
_cell.angle_beta   90.00
_cell.angle_gamma   90.00
#
_symmetry.space_group_name_H-M   'P 1'
#
loop_
_entity.id
_entity.type
_entity.pdbx_description
1 polymer ?
#
loop_
_entity_poly.entity_id
_entity_poly.type
_entity_poly.pdbx_seq_one_letter_code
_entity_poly.pdbx_strand_id
1 'polypeptide(L)'
;MKVQIEVGEPRGFDSGNGTNIITGTVDEALTGQQEVEVQARAATIVKTPNSADAVEKLIEYWFAVNCPPVEFKEMKFKSLLFTPRYKAKKPPTETLLEPNQAVVVNGIWLKDGGQWSPESIAAAKAGELEIDGMLVAKVTLVRE
;
A
#
# COMPACT_ATOMS: atom_id res chain seq x y z
N MET A 1 6.04 5.67 -13.84
CA MET A 1 5.16 4.53 -14.22
C MET A 1 3.66 4.87 -14.08
N LYS A 2 2.78 4.58 -15.07
CA LYS A 2 1.32 4.84 -15.00
C LYS A 2 0.53 3.60 -14.54
N VAL A 3 -0.40 3.78 -13.61
CA VAL A 3 -1.15 2.69 -12.99
C VAL A 3 -2.65 2.96 -12.98
N GLN A 4 -3.41 1.87 -13.03
CA GLN A 4 -4.84 1.83 -12.79
C GLN A 4 -5.06 1.32 -11.37
N ILE A 5 -5.91 2.01 -10.61
CA ILE A 5 -6.24 1.73 -9.23
C ILE A 5 -7.72 1.39 -9.18
N GLU A 6 -8.03 0.15 -8.82
CA GLU A 6 -9.37 -0.36 -8.63
C GLU A 6 -9.67 -0.43 -7.13
N VAL A 7 -10.55 0.44 -6.63
CA VAL A 7 -10.93 0.48 -5.21
C VAL A 7 -11.93 -0.64 -4.92
N GLY A 8 -11.62 -1.49 -3.93
CA GLY A 8 -12.47 -2.61 -3.51
C GLY A 8 -12.91 -2.51 -2.05
N GLU A 9 -13.82 -3.41 -1.65
CA GLU A 9 -14.27 -3.47 -0.25
C GLU A 9 -13.17 -4.00 0.71
N PRO A 10 -13.10 -3.50 1.97
CA PRO A 10 -12.06 -3.89 2.92
C PRO A 10 -12.03 -5.37 3.32
N ARG A 11 -13.16 -6.08 3.18
CA ARG A 11 -13.30 -7.51 3.51
C ARG A 11 -13.47 -8.31 2.22
N GLY A 12 -12.59 -9.29 1.98
CA GLY A 12 -12.70 -10.22 0.85
C GLY A 12 -12.21 -9.72 -0.51
N PHE A 13 -11.87 -8.42 -0.65
CA PHE A 13 -11.66 -7.78 -1.96
C PHE A 13 -12.80 -8.15 -2.93
N ASP A 14 -14.02 -7.76 -2.57
CA ASP A 14 -15.12 -7.70 -3.52
C ASP A 14 -15.12 -6.29 -4.12
N SER A 15 -14.79 -6.17 -5.40
CA SER A 15 -14.88 -4.88 -6.11
C SER A 15 -16.29 -4.59 -6.61
N GLY A 16 -17.24 -5.52 -6.41
CA GLY A 16 -18.65 -5.39 -6.79
C GLY A 16 -18.85 -5.01 -8.27
N ASN A 17 -20.07 -4.57 -8.60
CA ASN A 17 -20.41 -4.04 -9.93
C ASN A 17 -20.08 -2.54 -10.07
N GLY A 18 -19.29 -1.98 -9.15
CA GLY A 18 -19.07 -0.54 -8.98
C GLY A 18 -17.61 -0.21 -8.73
N THR A 19 -16.75 -0.63 -9.67
CA THR A 19 -15.32 -0.35 -9.65
C THR A 19 -15.06 1.15 -9.90
N ASN A 20 -14.65 1.87 -8.86
CA ASN A 20 -14.09 3.20 -9.05
C ASN A 20 -12.66 3.02 -9.54
N ILE A 21 -12.47 3.26 -10.82
CA ILE A 21 -11.18 3.18 -11.49
C ILE A 21 -10.54 4.57 -11.45
N ILE A 22 -9.43 4.67 -10.73
CA ILE A 22 -8.60 5.87 -10.68
C ILE A 22 -7.35 5.59 -11.50
N THR A 23 -6.93 6.54 -12.32
CA THR A 23 -5.63 6.48 -13.00
C THR A 23 -4.65 7.38 -12.27
N GLY A 24 -3.46 6.86 -12.01
CA GLY A 24 -2.40 7.60 -11.34
C GLY A 24 -1.03 7.31 -11.92
N THR A 25 -0.05 8.05 -11.43
CA THR A 25 1.36 7.91 -11.78
C THR A 25 2.16 7.65 -10.51
N VAL A 26 2.92 6.56 -10.50
CA VAL A 26 3.85 6.27 -9.41
C VAL A 26 4.92 7.34 -9.38
N ASP A 27 5.13 7.92 -8.20
CA ASP A 27 6.25 8.80 -7.92
C ASP A 27 7.45 7.97 -7.48
N GLU A 28 8.39 7.77 -8.40
CA GLU A 28 9.54 6.88 -8.20
C GLU A 28 10.46 7.38 -7.07
N ALA A 29 10.51 8.69 -6.82
CA ALA A 29 11.28 9.29 -5.74
C ALA A 29 10.68 9.00 -4.35
N LEU A 30 9.41 8.58 -4.30
CA LEU A 30 8.67 8.27 -3.06
C LEU A 30 8.37 6.77 -2.92
N THR A 31 9.20 5.94 -3.54
CA THR A 31 9.19 4.49 -3.36
C THR A 31 10.24 4.09 -2.33
N GLY A 32 9.98 3.05 -1.55
CA GLY A 32 10.96 2.60 -0.57
C GLY A 32 10.60 1.29 0.10
N GLN A 33 11.53 0.87 0.96
CA GLN A 33 11.41 -0.34 1.77
C GLN A 33 12.08 -0.15 3.12
N GLN A 34 11.66 -0.92 4.11
CA GLN A 34 12.33 -1.04 5.39
C GLN A 34 12.23 -2.46 5.93
N GLU A 35 13.25 -2.88 6.69
CA GLU A 35 13.18 -4.10 7.48
C GLU A 35 12.54 -3.78 8.84
N VAL A 36 11.52 -4.55 9.20
CA VAL A 36 10.87 -4.50 10.51
C VAL A 36 10.98 -5.87 11.17
N GLU A 37 11.29 -5.84 12.46
CA GLU A 37 11.33 -7.02 13.31
C GLU A 37 9.96 -7.21 13.94
N VAL A 38 9.30 -8.33 13.64
CA VAL A 38 7.99 -8.67 14.19
C VAL A 38 8.09 -9.96 15.00
N GLN A 39 7.41 -10.01 16.14
CA GLN A 39 7.32 -11.24 16.94
C GLN A 39 6.58 -12.33 16.15
N ALA A 40 7.17 -13.52 16.06
CA ALA A 40 6.54 -14.64 15.37
C ALA A 40 5.19 -14.99 16.02
N ARG A 41 4.17 -15.21 15.20
CA ARG A 41 2.83 -15.58 15.68
C ARG A 41 2.86 -16.94 16.40
N ALA A 42 1.99 -17.08 17.40
CA ALA A 42 1.87 -18.27 18.27
C ALA A 42 1.74 -19.62 17.52
N ALA A 43 1.17 -19.66 16.32
CA ALA A 43 1.06 -20.90 15.53
C ALA A 43 2.42 -21.47 15.07
N THR A 44 3.44 -20.62 14.94
CA THR A 44 4.81 -21.03 14.60
C THR A 44 5.55 -21.55 15.85
N ILE A 45 5.22 -21.01 17.04
CA ILE A 45 5.87 -21.34 18.32
C ILE A 45 5.61 -22.81 18.72
N VAL A 46 4.45 -23.36 18.41
CA VAL A 46 4.08 -24.75 18.78
C VAL A 46 4.95 -25.80 18.06
N LYS A 47 5.54 -25.48 16.91
CA LYS A 47 6.36 -26.44 16.13
C LYS A 47 7.84 -26.49 16.55
N THR A 48 8.30 -25.57 17.39
CA THR A 48 9.70 -25.50 17.80
C THR A 48 9.76 -25.34 19.32
N PRO A 49 10.12 -26.40 20.07
CA PRO A 49 10.03 -26.40 21.55
C PRO A 49 10.91 -25.36 22.26
N ASN A 50 11.78 -24.64 21.53
CA ASN A 50 12.73 -23.66 22.07
C ASN A 50 12.55 -22.23 21.49
N SER A 51 11.45 -21.92 20.79
CA SER A 51 11.30 -20.64 20.08
C SER A 51 10.41 -19.62 20.81
N ALA A 52 10.62 -19.42 22.11
CA ALA A 52 9.86 -18.42 22.88
C ALA A 52 10.08 -16.98 22.35
N ASP A 53 11.19 -16.73 21.67
CA ASP A 53 11.59 -15.40 21.17
C ASP A 53 11.97 -15.40 19.67
N ALA A 54 11.25 -16.16 18.83
CA ALA A 54 11.51 -16.10 17.40
C ALA A 54 11.08 -14.72 16.84
N VAL A 55 12.07 -13.87 16.54
CA VAL A 55 11.88 -12.61 15.80
C VAL A 55 11.92 -12.92 14.31
N GLU A 56 10.85 -12.60 13.59
CA GLU A 56 10.81 -12.67 12.12
C GLU A 56 11.15 -11.31 11.54
N LYS A 57 12.13 -11.26 10.63
CA LYS A 57 12.44 -10.08 9.83
C LYS A 57 11.49 -10.01 8.65
N LEU A 58 10.73 -8.93 8.54
CA LEU A 58 9.80 -8.68 7.46
C LEU A 58 10.22 -7.40 6.72
N ILE A 59 10.13 -7.41 5.40
CA ILE A 59 10.38 -6.21 4.59
C ILE A 59 9.03 -5.56 4.29
N GLU A 60 8.85 -4.33 4.76
CA GLU A 60 7.74 -3.48 4.39
C GLU A 60 8.12 -2.62 3.20
N TYR A 61 7.26 -2.59 2.18
CA TYR A 61 7.45 -1.78 0.98
C TYR A 61 6.40 -0.67 0.93
N TRP A 62 6.74 0.45 0.29
CA TRP A 62 5.77 1.49 -0.06
C TRP A 62 6.07 2.13 -1.40
N PHE A 63 5.04 2.73 -1.98
CA PHE A 63 5.16 3.61 -3.14
C PHE A 63 4.04 4.64 -3.14
N ALA A 64 4.35 5.88 -3.48
CA ALA A 64 3.34 6.92 -3.63
C ALA A 64 2.82 6.98 -5.08
N VAL A 65 1.53 7.30 -5.23
CA VAL A 65 0.88 7.49 -6.52
C VAL A 65 0.14 8.81 -6.54
N ASN A 66 0.51 9.67 -7.48
CA ASN A 66 -0.17 10.92 -7.75
C ASN A 66 -1.30 10.70 -8.75
N CYS A 67 -2.46 11.31 -8.52
CA CYS A 67 -3.62 11.21 -9.40
C CYS A 67 -4.28 12.59 -9.57
N PRO A 68 -5.13 12.78 -10.59
CA PRO A 68 -6.03 13.94 -10.62
C PRO A 68 -6.84 14.01 -9.32
N PRO A 69 -7.29 15.19 -8.87
CA PRO A 69 -8.13 15.31 -7.69
C PRO A 69 -9.32 14.34 -7.77
N VAL A 70 -9.38 13.42 -6.81
CA VAL A 70 -10.46 12.45 -6.64
C VAL A 70 -11.38 12.95 -5.55
N GLU A 71 -12.66 13.00 -5.85
CA GLU A 71 -13.73 13.15 -4.88
C GLU A 71 -14.64 11.92 -5.00
N PHE A 72 -14.59 11.04 -4.01
CA PHE A 72 -15.37 9.81 -4.01
C PHE A 72 -15.91 9.52 -2.62
N LYS A 73 -17.25 9.48 -2.49
CA LYS A 73 -17.93 9.47 -1.18
C LYS A 73 -17.43 10.65 -0.32
N GLU A 74 -16.88 10.37 0.85
CA GLU A 74 -16.28 11.36 1.76
C GLU A 74 -14.77 11.55 1.51
N MET A 75 -14.17 10.77 0.59
CA MET A 75 -12.74 10.80 0.33
C MET A 75 -12.38 11.93 -0.64
N LYS A 76 -11.39 12.73 -0.27
CA LYS A 76 -10.82 13.77 -1.13
C LYS A 76 -9.31 13.69 -1.11
N PHE A 77 -8.70 13.37 -2.25
CA PHE A 77 -7.25 13.23 -2.36
C PHE A 77 -6.73 13.47 -3.78
N LYS A 78 -5.44 13.81 -3.89
CA LYS A 78 -4.70 13.83 -5.17
C LYS A 78 -3.45 12.94 -5.14
N SER A 79 -3.23 12.23 -4.04
CA SER A 79 -2.10 11.30 -3.87
C SER A 79 -2.45 10.21 -2.86
N LEU A 80 -1.94 9.01 -3.09
CA LEU A 80 -2.09 7.85 -2.20
C LEU A 80 -0.72 7.25 -1.90
N LEU A 81 -0.45 6.95 -0.64
CA LEU A 81 0.68 6.12 -0.23
C LEU A 81 0.19 4.69 -0.14
N PHE A 82 0.76 3.81 -0.96
CA PHE A 82 0.40 2.40 -1.01
C PHE A 82 1.40 1.55 -0.24
N THR A 83 0.86 0.65 0.57
CA THR A 83 1.60 -0.44 1.23
C THR A 83 1.00 -1.78 0.82
N PRO A 84 1.81 -2.81 0.51
CA PRO A 84 1.30 -4.15 0.21
C PRO A 84 0.45 -4.68 1.35
N ARG A 85 -0.74 -5.18 1.01
CA ARG A 85 -1.63 -5.79 2.01
C ARG A 85 -1.12 -7.16 2.47
N TYR A 86 -0.40 -7.85 1.59
CA TYR A 86 0.15 -9.18 1.83
C TYR A 86 1.68 -9.11 1.80
N LYS A 87 2.34 -10.08 2.47
CA LYS A 87 3.80 -10.19 2.49
C LYS A 87 4.33 -10.25 1.05
N ALA A 88 5.06 -9.21 0.65
CA ALA A 88 5.66 -9.13 -0.68
C ALA A 88 7.07 -9.72 -0.64
N LYS A 89 7.44 -10.49 -1.67
CA LYS A 89 8.79 -11.06 -1.83
C LYS A 89 9.76 -10.11 -2.55
N LYS A 90 9.22 -9.09 -3.20
CA LYS A 90 9.94 -8.09 -4.01
C LYS A 90 9.14 -6.79 -4.03
N PRO A 91 9.73 -5.66 -4.45
CA PRO A 91 9.03 -4.40 -4.57
C PRO A 91 7.71 -4.51 -5.38
N PRO A 92 6.64 -3.84 -4.94
CA PRO A 92 5.36 -3.86 -5.66
C PRO A 92 5.47 -3.25 -7.06
N THR A 93 6.31 -2.23 -7.21
CA THR A 93 6.58 -1.58 -8.49
C THR A 93 7.23 -2.54 -9.49
N GLU A 94 8.16 -3.39 -9.05
CA GLU A 94 8.72 -4.45 -9.89
C GLU A 94 7.67 -5.50 -10.26
N THR A 95 6.81 -5.88 -9.30
CA THR A 95 5.70 -6.81 -9.55
C THR A 95 4.74 -6.25 -10.61
N LEU A 96 4.46 -4.95 -10.59
CA LEU A 96 3.61 -4.30 -11.58
C LEU A 96 4.17 -4.29 -13.00
N LEU A 97 5.50 -4.32 -13.17
CA LEU A 97 6.15 -4.36 -14.49
C LEU A 97 5.96 -5.73 -15.17
N GLU A 98 5.72 -6.79 -14.40
CA GLU A 98 5.51 -8.12 -14.95
C GLU A 98 4.18 -8.24 -15.71
N PRO A 99 4.14 -9.01 -16.83
CA PRO A 99 2.91 -9.24 -17.59
C PRO A 99 1.75 -9.76 -16.74
N ASN A 100 0.60 -9.10 -16.89
CA ASN A 100 -0.68 -9.48 -16.27
C ASN A 100 -0.64 -9.57 -14.74
N GLN A 101 0.29 -8.88 -14.09
CA GLN A 101 0.36 -8.83 -12.62
C GLN A 101 -0.45 -7.66 -12.06
N ALA A 102 -0.93 -7.87 -10.83
CA ALA A 102 -1.61 -6.88 -10.03
C ALA A 102 -1.08 -6.97 -8.59
N VAL A 103 -1.10 -5.85 -7.88
CA VAL A 103 -0.77 -5.81 -6.45
C VAL A 103 -1.99 -5.33 -5.66
N VAL A 104 -2.30 -6.03 -4.58
CA VAL A 104 -3.33 -5.60 -3.62
C VAL A 104 -2.66 -4.81 -2.51
N VAL A 105 -3.10 -3.58 -2.32
CA VAL A 105 -2.47 -2.59 -1.46
C VAL A 105 -3.49 -1.93 -0.55
N ASN A 106 -3.02 -1.47 0.60
CA ASN A 106 -3.74 -0.48 1.39
C ASN A 106 -3.26 0.90 0.94
N GLY A 107 -4.19 1.77 0.53
CA GLY A 107 -3.92 3.14 0.11
C GLY A 107 -4.34 4.11 1.18
N ILE A 108 -3.45 5.04 1.51
CA ILE A 108 -3.65 6.03 2.57
C ILE A 108 -3.53 7.43 1.96
N TRP A 109 -4.43 8.33 2.35
CA TRP A 109 -4.36 9.76 1.99
C TRP A 109 -4.25 10.65 3.23
N LEU A 110 -3.67 11.82 3.01
CA LEU A 110 -3.50 12.85 4.03
C LEU A 110 -4.86 13.52 4.35
N LYS A 111 -5.00 14.04 5.58
CA LYS A 111 -6.18 14.79 6.05
C LYS A 111 -6.53 16.00 5.18
N ASP A 112 -5.52 16.65 4.62
CA ASP A 112 -5.70 17.78 3.70
C ASP A 112 -5.95 17.35 2.25
N GLY A 113 -5.95 16.04 1.97
CA GLY A 113 -6.05 15.47 0.63
C GLY A 113 -4.83 15.78 -0.26
N GLY A 114 -3.73 16.25 0.33
CA GLY A 114 -2.53 16.75 -0.31
C GLY A 114 -1.69 15.70 -1.05
N GLN A 115 -0.47 16.10 -1.39
CA GLN A 115 0.52 15.19 -1.98
C GLN A 115 1.43 14.65 -0.89
N TRP A 116 1.80 13.38 -1.00
CA TRP A 116 2.86 12.81 -0.19
C TRP A 116 4.20 13.44 -0.58
N SER A 117 5.04 13.64 0.44
CA SER A 117 6.42 14.11 0.36
C SER A 117 7.32 13.22 1.22
N PRO A 118 8.66 13.26 1.05
CA PRO A 118 9.57 12.51 1.91
C PRO A 118 9.36 12.79 3.41
N GLU A 119 9.11 14.05 3.78
CA GLU A 119 8.88 14.49 5.15
C GLU A 119 7.58 13.90 5.71
N SER A 120 6.49 13.96 4.95
CA SER A 120 5.20 13.37 5.37
C SER A 120 5.27 11.85 5.49
N ILE A 121 6.01 11.16 4.61
CA ILE A 121 6.21 9.71 4.71
C ILE A 121 7.00 9.38 5.99
N ALA A 122 8.07 10.14 6.28
CA ALA A 122 8.84 9.96 7.51
C ALA A 122 7.96 10.18 8.76
N ALA A 123 7.16 11.25 8.79
CA ALA A 123 6.24 11.54 9.88
C ALA A 123 5.16 10.46 10.06
N ALA A 124 4.58 9.96 8.97
CA ALA A 124 3.59 8.88 9.02
C ALA A 124 4.19 7.59 9.59
N LYS A 125 5.44 7.28 9.25
CA LYS A 125 6.15 6.11 9.79
C LYS A 125 6.48 6.25 11.28
N ALA A 126 6.72 7.48 11.75
CA ALA A 126 6.91 7.78 13.17
C ALA A 126 5.57 7.78 13.96
N GLY A 127 4.42 7.69 13.28
CA GLY A 127 3.10 7.82 13.90
C GLY A 127 2.76 9.27 14.27
N GLU A 128 3.46 10.24 13.69
CA GLU A 128 3.35 11.67 13.99
C GLU A 128 2.42 12.42 13.02
N LEU A 129 1.93 11.73 11.98
CA LEU A 129 1.07 12.30 10.96
C LEU A 129 -0.35 11.74 11.04
N GLU A 130 -1.33 12.63 11.12
CA GLU A 130 -2.74 12.26 10.99
C GLU A 130 -3.07 11.89 9.55
N ILE A 131 -3.62 10.68 9.38
CA ILE A 131 -4.17 10.18 8.12
C ILE A 131 -5.69 10.28 8.17
N ASP A 132 -6.32 10.62 7.04
CA ASP A 132 -7.78 10.80 6.98
C ASP A 132 -8.51 9.48 6.89
N GLY A 133 -7.91 8.52 6.17
CA GLY A 133 -8.51 7.23 5.94
C GLY A 133 -7.62 6.28 5.17
N MET A 134 -8.13 5.08 4.99
CA MET A 134 -7.49 3.99 4.29
C MET A 134 -8.49 3.30 3.37
N LEU A 135 -8.05 2.96 2.17
CA LEU A 135 -8.79 2.16 1.21
C LEU A 135 -8.02 0.89 0.86
N VAL A 136 -8.73 -0.11 0.34
CA VAL A 136 -8.10 -1.29 -0.27
C VAL A 136 -8.20 -1.15 -1.76
N ALA A 137 -7.08 -1.30 -2.46
CA ALA A 137 -7.05 -1.21 -3.91
C ALA A 137 -6.30 -2.37 -4.53
N LYS A 138 -6.73 -2.74 -5.72
CA LYS A 138 -5.94 -3.52 -6.67
C LYS A 138 -5.33 -2.56 -7.66
N VAL A 139 -4.01 -2.63 -7.81
CA VAL A 139 -3.25 -1.77 -8.72
C VAL A 139 -2.72 -2.62 -9.86
N THR A 140 -2.89 -2.15 -11.08
CA THR A 140 -2.35 -2.76 -12.31
C THR A 140 -1.62 -1.72 -13.13
N LEU A 141 -0.58 -2.13 -13.85
CA LEU A 141 0.13 -1.26 -14.79
C LEU A 141 -0.78 -0.93 -15.99
N VAL A 142 -0.83 0.34 -16.39
CA VAL A 142 -1.44 0.76 -17.66
C VAL A 142 -0.40 0.57 -18.76
N ARG A 143 -0.67 -0.33 -19.70
CA ARG A 143 0.18 -0.55 -20.88
C ARG A 143 -0.37 0.29 -22.04
N GLU A 144 0.49 1.09 -22.66
CA GLU A 144 0.21 1.81 -23.90
C GLU A 144 0.37 0.89 -25.12
#